data_AF-A0A0F3RNU0-F1
#
_entry.id   AF-A0A0F3RNU0-F1
#
_cell.length_a   1.000
_cell.length_b   1.000
_cell.length_c   1.000
_cell.angle_alpha   90.00
_cell.angle_beta   90.00
_cell.angle_gamma   90.00
#
_symmetry.space_group_name_H-M   'P 1'
#
loop_
_entity.id
_entity.type
_entity.pdbx_description
1 polymer ?
#
loop_
_entity_poly.entity_id
_entity_poly.type
_entity_poly.pdbx_seq_one_letter_code
_entity_poly.pdbx_strand_id
1 'polypeptide(L)'
;MDDTLNTQQIAAKLLPELQTGKNYIEDAQKIGDELISVCELLIPTVRKKSVGSNYTALTNSKLQDALNDRDTMLYEVANVFELFLDKSMDLDSSMGHSLATVAKSIDILTTDREVNHE
;
A
#
# COMPACT_ATOMS: atom_id res chain seq x y z
N MET A 1 40.27 -13.80 19.19
CA MET A 1 39.01 -13.81 19.97
C MET A 1 38.18 -12.55 19.71
N ASP A 2 38.54 -11.75 18.68
CA ASP A 2 37.97 -10.43 18.38
C ASP A 2 36.80 -10.49 17.37
N ASP A 3 36.97 -11.26 16.29
CA ASP A 3 35.96 -11.32 15.21
C ASP A 3 34.59 -11.84 15.66
N THR A 4 34.56 -12.72 16.66
CA THR A 4 33.31 -13.28 17.19
C THR A 4 32.55 -12.26 18.05
N LEU A 5 33.28 -11.39 18.76
CA LEU A 5 32.71 -10.31 19.56
C LEU A 5 32.16 -9.20 18.65
N ASN A 6 32.91 -8.86 17.61
CA ASN A 6 32.51 -7.90 16.58
C ASN A 6 31.26 -8.40 15.80
N THR A 7 31.26 -9.68 15.41
CA THR A 7 30.09 -10.30 14.73
C THR A 7 28.84 -10.31 15.62
N GLN A 8 28.99 -10.58 16.92
CA GLN A 8 27.86 -10.54 17.87
C GLN A 8 27.34 -9.12 18.10
N GLN A 9 28.21 -8.11 18.14
CA GLN A 9 27.84 -6.71 18.27
C GLN A 9 27.11 -6.19 17.02
N ILE A 10 27.60 -6.53 15.83
CA ILE A 10 26.94 -6.22 14.56
C ILE A 10 25.56 -6.90 14.51
N ALA A 11 25.48 -8.20 14.84
CA ALA A 11 24.21 -8.93 14.85
C ALA A 11 23.19 -8.33 15.83
N ALA A 12 23.64 -7.88 17.00
CA ALA A 12 22.78 -7.23 18.00
C ALA A 12 22.20 -5.88 17.52
N LYS A 13 22.93 -5.14 16.69
CA LYS A 13 22.43 -3.89 16.07
C LYS A 13 21.55 -4.17 14.84
N LEU A 14 21.90 -5.17 14.04
CA LEU A 14 21.25 -5.46 12.76
C LEU A 14 19.90 -6.16 12.94
N LEU A 15 19.78 -7.08 13.91
CA LEU A 15 18.58 -7.89 14.09
C LEU A 15 17.32 -7.05 14.40
N PRO A 16 17.35 -6.05 15.30
CA PRO A 16 16.20 -5.18 15.56
C PRO A 16 15.79 -4.34 14.33
N GLU A 17 16.76 -3.87 13.55
CA GLU A 17 16.50 -3.11 12.32
C GLU A 17 15.84 -4.00 11.27
N LEU A 18 16.36 -5.21 11.03
CA LEU A 18 15.76 -6.17 10.10
C LEU A 18 14.35 -6.57 10.53
N GLN A 19 14.10 -6.73 11.84
CA GLN A 19 12.77 -7.02 12.37
C GLN A 19 11.81 -5.86 12.11
N THR A 20 12.28 -4.63 12.30
CA THR A 20 11.51 -3.41 12.04
C THR A 20 11.18 -3.26 10.55
N GLY A 21 12.17 -3.48 9.68
CA GLY A 21 11.98 -3.46 8.23
C GLY A 21 11.01 -4.53 7.75
N LYS A 22 11.07 -5.74 8.33
CA LYS A 22 10.12 -6.81 8.05
C LYS A 22 8.67 -6.36 8.35
N ASN A 23 8.44 -5.72 9.50
CA ASN A 23 7.09 -5.26 9.86
C ASN A 23 6.55 -4.24 8.85
N TYR A 24 7.37 -3.28 8.40
CA TYR A 24 6.93 -2.31 7.39
C TYR A 24 6.61 -2.94 6.03
N ILE A 25 7.33 -4.00 5.65
CA ILE A 25 7.03 -4.76 4.43
C ILE A 25 5.70 -5.51 4.57
N GLU A 26 5.46 -6.14 5.73
CA GLU A 26 4.20 -6.83 6.02
C GLU A 26 3.00 -5.86 6.02
N ASP A 27 3.16 -4.66 6.60
CA ASP A 27 2.14 -3.61 6.57
C ASP A 27 1.86 -3.13 5.13
N ALA A 28 2.90 -2.90 4.33
CA ALA A 28 2.77 -2.52 2.92
C ALA A 28 2.04 -3.60 2.09
N GLN A 29 2.36 -4.88 2.32
CA GLN A 29 1.68 -5.99 1.67
C GLN A 29 0.19 -6.02 2.02
N LYS A 30 -0.13 -5.87 3.31
CA LYS A 30 -1.53 -5.84 3.78
C LYS A 30 -2.32 -4.70 3.14
N ILE A 31 -1.74 -3.50 3.06
CA ILE A 31 -2.37 -2.36 2.39
C ILE A 31 -2.62 -2.65 0.90
N GLY A 32 -1.65 -3.25 0.22
CA GLY A 32 -1.79 -3.68 -1.17
C GLY A 32 -2.93 -4.67 -1.38
N ASP A 33 -3.03 -5.70 -0.52
CA ASP A 33 -4.08 -6.72 -0.58
C ASP A 33 -5.48 -6.13 -0.33
N GLU A 34 -5.60 -5.18 0.62
CA GLU A 34 -6.84 -4.44 0.87
C GLU A 34 -7.28 -3.67 -0.38
N LEU A 35 -6.35 -2.95 -1.04
CA LEU A 35 -6.64 -2.18 -2.26
C LEU A 35 -7.05 -3.08 -3.44
N ILE A 36 -6.35 -4.20 -3.63
CA ILE A 36 -6.70 -5.17 -4.68
C ILE A 36 -8.11 -5.72 -4.45
N SER A 37 -8.42 -6.11 -3.22
CA SER A 37 -9.74 -6.66 -2.85
C SER A 37 -10.87 -5.67 -3.14
N VAL A 38 -10.68 -4.39 -2.81
CA VAL A 38 -11.65 -3.33 -3.11
C VAL A 38 -11.84 -3.17 -4.62
N CYS A 39 -10.74 -3.15 -5.39
CA CYS A 39 -10.78 -3.11 -6.84
C CYS A 39 -11.56 -4.30 -7.45
N GLU A 40 -11.29 -5.51 -6.98
CA GLU A 40 -11.95 -6.73 -7.45
C GLU A 40 -13.46 -6.72 -7.20
N LEU A 41 -13.91 -6.10 -6.11
CA LEU A 41 -15.35 -5.95 -5.79
C LEU A 41 -16.03 -4.88 -6.65
N LEU A 42 -15.35 -3.77 -6.93
CA LEU A 42 -15.95 -2.62 -7.62
C LEU A 42 -15.91 -2.71 -9.14
N ILE A 43 -14.81 -3.19 -9.72
CA ILE A 43 -14.64 -3.26 -11.18
C ILE A 43 -15.81 -3.98 -11.86
N PRO A 44 -16.31 -5.14 -11.38
CA PRO A 44 -17.44 -5.82 -12.00
C PRO A 44 -18.72 -4.98 -11.94
N THR A 45 -19.00 -4.34 -10.81
CA THR A 45 -20.19 -3.51 -10.59
C THR A 45 -20.18 -2.28 -11.50
N VAL A 46 -19.05 -1.59 -11.56
CA VAL A 46 -18.84 -0.42 -12.41
C VAL A 46 -18.99 -0.78 -13.89
N ARG A 47 -18.34 -1.87 -14.33
CA ARG A 47 -18.44 -2.36 -15.72
C ARG A 47 -19.87 -2.75 -16.09
N LYS A 48 -20.60 -3.42 -15.19
CA LYS A 48 -21.98 -3.83 -15.45
C LYS A 48 -22.90 -2.62 -15.65
N LYS A 49 -22.73 -1.57 -14.84
CA LYS A 49 -23.54 -0.34 -14.93
C LYS A 49 -23.09 0.62 -16.03
N SER A 50 -21.84 0.52 -16.51
CA SER A 50 -21.34 1.37 -17.60
C SER A 50 -21.85 0.96 -18.97
N VAL A 51 -22.37 -0.26 -19.15
CA VAL A 51 -23.00 -0.70 -20.40
C VAL A 51 -24.27 0.12 -20.61
N GLY A 52 -24.19 1.11 -21.50
CA GLY A 52 -25.23 2.11 -21.70
C GLY A 52 -26.59 1.48 -22.03
N SER A 53 -27.62 1.93 -21.30
CA SER A 53 -29.01 1.63 -21.63
C SER A 53 -29.50 2.54 -22.76
N ASN A 54 -30.44 2.08 -23.58
CA ASN A 54 -31.05 2.94 -24.59
C ASN A 54 -32.05 3.92 -23.92
N TYR A 55 -31.52 5.04 -23.43
CA TYR A 55 -32.25 6.03 -22.63
C TYR A 55 -33.43 6.66 -23.39
N THR A 56 -33.40 6.68 -24.72
CA THR A 56 -34.48 7.27 -25.53
C THR A 56 -35.76 6.42 -25.56
N ALA A 57 -35.69 5.16 -25.10
CA ALA A 57 -36.84 4.26 -25.00
C ALA A 57 -37.47 4.26 -23.59
N LEU A 58 -36.91 5.01 -22.63
CA LEU A 58 -37.40 5.07 -21.26
C LEU A 58 -38.45 6.16 -21.08
N THR A 59 -39.42 5.90 -20.21
CA THR A 59 -40.31 6.95 -19.71
C THR A 59 -39.54 7.91 -18.80
N ASN A 60 -40.02 9.14 -18.63
CA ASN A 60 -39.37 10.15 -17.76
C ASN A 60 -39.08 9.62 -16.34
N SER A 61 -40.00 8.85 -15.74
CA SER A 61 -39.78 8.22 -14.43
C SER A 61 -38.58 7.26 -14.45
N LYS A 62 -38.53 6.36 -15.44
CA LYS A 62 -37.44 5.39 -15.56
C LYS A 62 -36.10 6.05 -15.90
N LEU A 63 -36.14 7.16 -16.62
CA LEU A 63 -34.96 7.98 -16.90
C LEU A 63 -34.43 8.60 -15.61
N GLN A 64 -35.31 9.16 -14.78
CA GLN A 64 -34.94 9.73 -13.49
C GLN A 64 -34.35 8.66 -12.55
N ASP A 65 -34.95 7.48 -12.48
CA ASP A 65 -34.44 6.37 -11.68
C ASP A 65 -33.04 5.95 -12.13
N ALA A 66 -32.80 5.87 -13.44
CA ALA A 66 -31.50 5.52 -14.01
C ALA A 66 -30.43 6.60 -13.78
N LEU A 67 -30.81 7.87 -13.71
CA LEU A 67 -29.90 8.97 -13.35
C LEU A 67 -29.53 8.92 -11.87
N ASN A 68 -30.52 8.76 -10.97
CA ASN A 68 -30.27 8.65 -9.54
C ASN A 68 -29.38 7.45 -9.19
N ASP A 69 -29.58 6.32 -9.86
CA ASP A 69 -28.76 5.11 -9.69
C ASP A 69 -27.30 5.31 -10.16
N ARG A 70 -27.10 6.11 -11.21
CA ARG A 70 -25.77 6.50 -11.67
C ARG A 70 -25.08 7.48 -10.73
N ASP A 71 -25.80 8.48 -10.22
CA ASP A 71 -25.24 9.44 -9.26
C ASP A 71 -24.80 8.74 -7.97
N THR A 72 -25.61 7.79 -7.48
CA THR A 72 -25.25 6.94 -6.33
C THR A 72 -23.98 6.15 -6.60
N MET A 73 -23.87 5.54 -7.79
CA MET A 73 -22.68 4.80 -8.19
C MET A 73 -21.44 5.71 -8.30
N LEU A 74 -21.57 6.91 -8.87
CA LEU A 74 -20.47 7.87 -8.94
C LEU A 74 -19.99 8.29 -7.55
N TYR A 75 -20.92 8.47 -6.61
CA TYR A 75 -20.60 8.74 -5.21
C TYR A 75 -19.85 7.58 -4.54
N GLU A 76 -20.30 6.33 -4.74
CA GLU A 76 -19.61 5.15 -4.22
C GLU A 76 -18.19 5.02 -4.81
N VAL A 77 -18.02 5.27 -6.11
CA VAL A 77 -16.71 5.27 -6.78
C VAL A 77 -15.81 6.38 -6.22
N ALA A 78 -16.35 7.57 -5.95
CA ALA A 78 -15.58 8.66 -5.35
C ALA A 78 -15.05 8.29 -3.95
N ASN A 79 -15.89 7.70 -3.09
CA ASN A 79 -15.46 7.25 -1.76
C ASN A 79 -14.35 6.19 -1.84
N VAL A 80 -14.38 5.36 -2.88
CA VAL A 80 -13.32 4.38 -3.11
C VAL A 80 -12.04 5.06 -3.54
N PHE A 81 -12.09 6.06 -4.42
CA PHE A 81 -10.91 6.84 -4.76
C PHE A 81 -10.30 7.56 -3.55
N GLU A 82 -11.12 8.04 -2.61
CA GLU A 82 -10.64 8.57 -1.34
C GLU A 82 -9.92 7.52 -0.51
N LEU A 83 -10.49 6.30 -0.39
CA LEU A 83 -9.81 5.18 0.27
C LEU A 83 -8.48 4.81 -0.43
N PHE A 84 -8.45 4.83 -1.76
CA PHE A 84 -7.22 4.60 -2.53
C PHE A 84 -6.15 5.65 -2.24
N LEU A 85 -6.54 6.93 -2.14
CA LEU A 85 -5.61 8.01 -1.81
C LEU A 85 -5.04 7.84 -0.39
N ASP A 86 -5.89 7.58 0.59
CA ASP A 86 -5.50 7.36 1.99
C ASP A 86 -4.50 6.19 2.11
N LYS A 87 -4.87 5.03 1.55
CA LYS A 87 -4.01 3.84 1.55
C LYS A 87 -2.73 4.01 0.74
N SER A 88 -2.74 4.80 -0.33
CA SER A 88 -1.52 5.11 -1.09
C SER A 88 -0.54 5.94 -0.27
N MET A 89 -1.02 6.85 0.58
CA MET A 89 -0.17 7.60 1.50
C MET A 89 0.43 6.70 2.59
N ASP A 90 -0.37 5.79 3.15
CA ASP A 90 0.12 4.80 4.12
C ASP A 90 1.19 3.87 3.51
N LEU A 91 0.97 3.45 2.26
CA LEU A 91 1.91 2.61 1.52
C LEU A 91 3.24 3.35 1.26
N ASP A 92 3.17 4.59 0.79
CA ASP A 92 4.36 5.42 0.55
C ASP A 92 5.18 5.63 1.84
N SER A 93 4.50 5.91 2.96
CA SER A 93 5.15 6.02 4.27
C SER A 93 5.83 4.70 4.68
N SER A 94 5.16 3.56 4.51
CA SER A 94 5.69 2.24 4.87
C SER A 94 6.90 1.86 4.01
N MET A 95 6.86 2.16 2.71
CA MET A 95 7.99 1.96 1.81
C MET A 95 9.16 2.89 2.15
N GLY A 96 8.90 4.16 2.49
CA GLY A 96 9.91 5.12 2.95
C GLY A 96 10.63 4.64 4.20
N HIS A 97 9.90 4.12 5.19
CA HIS A 97 10.49 3.52 6.38
C HIS A 97 11.30 2.26 6.09
N SER A 98 10.80 1.39 5.20
CA SER A 98 11.54 0.19 4.75
C SER A 98 12.88 0.56 4.11
N LEU A 99 12.88 1.58 3.24
CA LEU A 99 14.10 2.07 2.58
C LEU A 99 15.09 2.66 3.59
N ALA A 100 14.61 3.43 4.57
CA ALA A 100 15.44 3.98 5.62
C ALA A 100 16.09 2.87 6.47
N THR A 101 15.34 1.81 6.79
CA THR A 101 15.86 0.65 7.52
C THR A 101 16.95 -0.08 6.74
N VAL A 102 16.78 -0.23 5.41
CA VAL A 102 17.82 -0.83 4.54
C VAL A 102 19.07 0.04 4.55
N ALA A 103 18.93 1.36 4.39
CA ALA A 103 20.06 2.29 4.41
C ALA A 103 20.82 2.23 5.75
N LYS A 104 20.08 2.20 6.88
CA LYS A 104 20.67 2.07 8.21
C LYS A 104 21.35 0.71 8.43
N SER A 105 20.78 -0.36 7.90
CA SER A 105 21.39 -1.70 7.94
C SER A 105 22.71 -1.72 7.16
N ILE A 106 22.76 -1.06 6.00
CA ILE A 106 24.00 -0.88 5.21
C ILE A 106 25.04 -0.08 5.99
N ASP A 107 24.63 1.02 6.64
CA ASP A 107 25.51 1.84 7.46
C ASP A 107 26.13 1.03 8.62
N ILE A 108 25.32 0.25 9.35
CA ILE A 108 25.81 -0.65 10.42
C ILE A 108 26.87 -1.62 9.89
N LEU A 109 26.66 -2.18 8.69
CA LEU A 109 27.57 -3.15 8.08
C LEU A 109 28.85 -2.52 7.50
N THR A 110 28.85 -1.21 7.21
CA THR A 110 29.95 -0.52 6.54
C THR A 110 30.80 0.30 7.51
N THR A 111 30.19 0.98 8.47
CA THR A 111 30.88 1.83 9.47
C THR A 111 31.66 1.02 10.51
N ASP A 112 31.15 -0.16 10.94
CA ASP A 112 31.93 -1.06 11.82
C ASP A 112 33.10 -1.76 11.05
N ARG A 113 33.16 -1.65 9.72
CA ARG A 113 34.25 -2.21 8.89
C ARG A 113 35.46 -1.28 8.81
N GLU A 114 35.28 0.03 8.90
CA GLU A 114 36.37 1.02 8.90
C GLU A 114 37.10 1.08 10.25
N VAL A 115 36.41 0.86 11.37
CA VAL A 115 36.99 0.91 12.73
C VAL A 115 37.89 -0.31 13.05
N ASN A 116 37.77 -1.41 12.30
CA ASN A 116 38.55 -2.64 12.52
C ASN A 116 39.73 -2.82 11.53
N HIS A 117 40.02 -1.80 10.71
CA HIS A 117 41.12 -1.81 9.73
C HIS A 117 42.18 -0.72 9.97
N GLU A 118 42.13 0.01 11.08
CA GLU A 118 43.25 0.79 11.66
C GLU A 118 43.95 0.01 12.78
#